data_AF-A0AAD6A4G8-F1
#
_entry.id   AF-A0AAD6A4G8-F1
#
_cell.length_a   1.000
_cell.length_b   1.000
_cell.length_c   1.000
_cell.angle_alpha   90.00
_cell.angle_beta   90.00
_cell.angle_gamma   90.00
#
_symmetry.space_group_name_H-M   'P 1'
#
loop_
_entity.id
_entity.type
_entity.pdbx_description
1 polymer ?
#
loop_
_entity_poly.entity_id
_entity_poly.type
_entity_poly.pdbx_seq_one_letter_code
_entity_poly.pdbx_strand_id
1 'polypeptide(L)'
;MKEEIAAAVFFVARLVKRYGCVDNEGREGFAAALTSALFENYKNHWHPNAPTKGQAYRCLRMNVRMHDPVLQLVCERSAVRYQDLGLPQEITVWVDPGDVSCRS
;
A
#
# COMPACT_ATOMS: atom_id res chain seq x y z
N MET A 1 6.72 -12.48 3.45
CA MET A 1 6.87 -11.07 3.03
C MET A 1 6.53 -10.85 1.57
N LYS A 2 7.18 -11.54 0.62
CA LYS A 2 7.02 -11.25 -0.82
C LYS A 2 5.57 -11.42 -1.30
N GLU A 3 4.96 -12.55 -0.95
CA GLU A 3 3.57 -12.87 -1.33
C GLU A 3 2.58 -11.89 -0.70
N GLU A 4 2.80 -11.51 0.55
CA GLU A 4 1.92 -10.61 1.30
C GLU A 4 2.02 -9.18 0.76
N ILE A 5 3.22 -8.71 0.42
CA ILE A 5 3.42 -7.44 -0.28
C ILE A 5 2.74 -7.50 -1.66
N ALA A 6 2.91 -8.58 -2.42
CA ALA A 6 2.28 -8.72 -3.74
C ALA A 6 0.75 -8.68 -3.65
N ALA A 7 0.16 -9.38 -2.68
CA ALA A 7 -1.27 -9.37 -2.44
C ALA A 7 -1.79 -7.98 -2.07
N ALA A 8 -1.09 -7.26 -1.19
CA ALA A 8 -1.43 -5.89 -0.79
C ALA A 8 -1.32 -4.91 -1.97
N VAL A 9 -0.23 -4.96 -2.73
CA VAL A 9 -0.02 -4.13 -3.93
C VAL A 9 -1.12 -4.39 -4.95
N PHE A 10 -1.43 -5.66 -5.22
CA PHE A 10 -2.48 -6.04 -6.15
C PHE A 10 -3.84 -5.49 -5.69
N PHE A 11 -4.15 -5.60 -4.41
CA PHE A 11 -5.39 -5.05 -3.83
C PHE A 11 -5.47 -3.53 -4.01
N VAL A 12 -4.42 -2.79 -3.64
CA VAL A 12 -4.39 -1.33 -3.77
C VAL A 12 -4.46 -0.91 -5.24
N ALA A 13 -3.71 -1.55 -6.14
CA ALA A 13 -3.76 -1.26 -7.58
C ALA A 13 -5.16 -1.50 -8.17
N ARG A 14 -5.89 -2.51 -7.68
CA ARG A 14 -7.30 -2.72 -8.06
C ARG A 14 -8.22 -1.62 -7.56
N LEU A 15 -7.99 -1.07 -6.37
CA LEU A 15 -8.74 0.09 -5.89
C LEU A 15 -8.46 1.32 -6.77
N VAL A 16 -7.20 1.58 -7.09
CA VAL A 16 -6.80 2.67 -7.99
C VAL A 16 -7.45 2.53 -9.36
N LYS A 17 -7.46 1.32 -9.93
CA LYS A 17 -8.15 1.04 -11.20
C LYS A 17 -9.66 1.26 -11.12
N ARG A 18 -10.28 0.99 -9.97
CA ARG A 18 -11.74 1.04 -9.79
C ARG A 18 -12.24 2.47 -9.52
N TYR A 19 -11.52 3.23 -8.73
CA TYR A 19 -12.00 4.51 -8.19
C TYR A 19 -11.16 5.71 -8.65
N GLY A 20 -9.92 5.49 -9.08
CA GLY A 20 -9.02 6.52 -9.57
C GLY A 20 -9.18 6.82 -11.06
N CYS A 21 -8.41 7.80 -11.53
CA CYS A 21 -8.34 8.21 -12.93
C CYS A 21 -6.94 8.05 -13.55
N VAL A 22 -6.06 7.29 -12.89
CA VAL A 22 -4.71 6.95 -13.39
C VAL A 22 -4.82 5.98 -14.57
N ASP A 23 -4.08 6.27 -15.64
CA ASP A 23 -3.99 5.44 -16.84
C ASP A 23 -3.23 4.12 -16.59
N ASN A 24 -3.11 3.28 -17.62
CA ASN A 24 -2.49 1.96 -17.46
C ASN A 24 -1.01 2.07 -17.07
N GLU A 25 -0.24 2.91 -17.78
CA GLU A 25 1.19 3.09 -17.56
C GLU A 25 1.48 3.66 -16.16
N GLY A 26 0.75 4.69 -15.74
CA GLY A 26 0.86 5.27 -14.40
C GLY A 26 0.51 4.27 -13.30
N ARG A 27 -0.49 3.40 -13.50
CA ARG A 27 -0.82 2.34 -12.52
C ARG A 27 0.25 1.27 -12.42
N GLU A 28 0.89 0.89 -13.53
CA GLU A 28 2.01 -0.05 -13.52
C GLU A 28 3.22 0.54 -12.78
N GLY A 29 3.55 1.81 -13.08
CA GLY A 29 4.60 2.56 -12.38
C GLY A 29 4.30 2.69 -10.88
N PHE A 30 3.06 3.01 -10.52
CA PHE A 30 2.61 3.08 -9.12
C PHE A 30 2.75 1.74 -8.40
N ALA A 31 2.31 0.63 -9.02
CA ALA A 31 2.39 -0.69 -8.41
C ALA A 31 3.84 -1.15 -8.20
N ALA A 32 4.72 -0.87 -9.16
CA ALA A 32 6.16 -1.14 -9.05
C ALA A 32 6.79 -0.31 -7.93
N ALA A 33 6.50 0.99 -7.87
CA ALA A 33 7.00 1.90 -6.84
C ALA A 33 6.50 1.50 -5.43
N LEU A 34 5.22 1.11 -5.31
CA LEU A 34 4.64 0.62 -4.05
C LEU A 34 5.33 -0.65 -3.59
N THR A 35 5.53 -1.62 -4.49
CA THR A 35 6.25 -2.87 -4.18
C THR A 35 7.62 -2.57 -3.57
N SER A 36 8.43 -1.74 -4.23
CA SER A 36 9.76 -1.36 -3.76
C SER A 36 9.71 -0.65 -2.40
N ALA A 37 8.80 0.31 -2.22
CA ALA A 37 8.66 1.06 -0.97
C ALA A 37 8.28 0.15 0.22
N LEU A 38 7.38 -0.81 0.01
CA LEU A 38 6.98 -1.76 1.05
C LEU A 38 8.13 -2.69 1.43
N PHE A 39 8.89 -3.21 0.45
CA PHE A 39 10.07 -4.02 0.75
C PHE A 39 11.13 -3.24 1.56
N GLU A 40 11.42 -2.01 1.14
CA GLU A 40 12.38 -1.13 1.82
C GLU A 40 11.97 -0.84 3.26
N ASN A 41 10.69 -0.52 3.48
CA ASN A 41 10.15 -0.14 4.79
C ASN A 41 10.03 -1.35 5.73
N TYR A 42 9.64 -2.52 5.21
CA TYR A 42 9.28 -3.67 6.06
C TYR A 42 10.49 -4.53 6.43
N LYS A 43 11.63 -4.40 5.75
CA LYS A 43 12.82 -5.25 5.95
C LYS A 43 13.24 -5.41 7.42
N ASN A 44 13.17 -4.34 8.21
CA ASN A 44 13.57 -4.32 9.63
C ASN A 44 12.39 -4.46 10.60
N HIS A 45 11.18 -4.53 10.07
CA HIS A 45 9.93 -4.60 10.83
C HIS A 45 9.13 -5.85 10.48
N TRP A 46 9.77 -6.91 9.99
CA TRP A 46 9.10 -8.16 9.62
C TRP A 46 9.51 -9.29 10.55
N HIS A 47 8.57 -9.82 11.32
CA HIS A 47 8.83 -10.80 12.38
C HIS A 47 7.95 -12.05 12.19
N PRO A 48 8.37 -13.05 11.38
CA PRO A 48 7.56 -14.24 11.09
C PRO A 48 7.10 -15.01 12.34
N ASN A 49 7.93 -15.07 13.38
CA ASN A 49 7.61 -15.77 14.63
C ASN A 49 6.70 -14.96 15.57
N ALA A 50 6.44 -13.69 15.25
CA ALA A 50 5.56 -12.80 16.02
C ALA A 50 4.86 -11.82 15.06
N PRO A 51 3.88 -12.27 14.25
CA PRO A 51 3.31 -11.46 13.16
C PRO A 51 2.77 -10.10 13.61
N THR A 52 2.18 -10.03 14.80
CA THR A 52 1.63 -8.78 15.37
C THR A 52 2.69 -7.74 15.75
N LYS A 53 3.95 -8.15 15.93
CA LYS A 53 5.05 -7.23 16.23
C LYS A 53 5.32 -6.36 15.00
N GLY A 54 5.20 -5.04 15.17
CA GLY A 54 5.40 -4.07 14.09
C GLY A 54 4.22 -3.93 13.12
N GLN A 55 3.07 -4.57 13.35
CA GLN A 55 1.91 -4.50 12.44
C GLN A 55 1.44 -3.06 12.17
N ALA A 56 1.45 -2.18 13.19
CA ALA A 56 1.03 -0.78 13.04
C ALA A 56 1.98 0.02 12.15
N TYR A 57 3.26 -0.36 12.09
CA TYR A 57 4.24 0.25 11.18
C TYR A 57 4.04 -0.23 9.73
N ARG A 58 3.58 -1.48 9.55
CA ARG A 58 3.32 -2.09 8.23
C ARG A 58 1.88 -1.87 7.73
N CYS A 59 1.07 -1.15 8.48
CA CYS A 59 -0.29 -0.85 8.14
C CYS A 59 -0.32 0.26 7.08
N LEU A 60 -1.08 0.08 6.00
CA LEU A 60 -1.42 1.14 5.06
C LEU A 60 -2.78 1.70 5.44
N ARG A 61 -2.83 2.98 5.81
CA ARG A 61 -4.06 3.62 6.32
C ARG A 61 -4.45 4.83 5.50
N MET A 62 -5.54 4.70 4.74
CA MET A 62 -6.20 5.82 4.10
C MET A 62 -7.27 6.34 5.07
N ASN A 63 -7.20 7.62 5.41
CA ASN A 63 -8.16 8.30 6.27
C ASN A 63 -8.45 9.72 5.72
N VAL A 64 -9.57 10.32 6.11
CA VAL A 64 -9.96 11.68 5.65
C VAL A 64 -9.02 12.81 6.11
N ARG A 65 -8.22 12.59 7.15
CA ARG A 65 -7.42 13.64 7.80
C ARG A 65 -5.97 13.69 7.31
N MET A 66 -5.42 12.56 6.87
CA MET A 66 -4.00 12.38 6.63
C MET A 66 -3.79 11.27 5.59
N HIS A 67 -2.95 11.55 4.60
CA HIS A 67 -2.49 10.55 3.66
C HIS A 67 -1.51 9.59 4.33
N ASP A 68 -1.59 8.31 3.96
CA ASP A 68 -0.58 7.35 4.35
C ASP A 68 0.81 7.80 3.83
N PRO A 69 1.85 7.91 4.67
CA PRO A 69 3.16 8.39 4.25
C PRO A 69 3.81 7.53 3.17
N VAL A 70 3.57 6.21 3.17
CA VAL A 70 4.14 5.31 2.15
C VAL A 70 3.47 5.58 0.81
N LEU A 71 2.14 5.71 0.80
CA LEU A 71 1.41 6.01 -0.43
C LEU A 71 1.77 7.39 -0.99
N GLN A 72 1.99 8.39 -0.11
CA GLN A 72 2.46 9.70 -0.54
C GLN A 72 3.84 9.62 -1.19
N LEU A 73 4.79 8.93 -0.57
CA LEU A 73 6.13 8.71 -1.14
C LEU A 73 6.07 7.99 -2.49
N VAL A 74 5.19 6.99 -2.62
CA VAL A 74 5.02 6.22 -3.86
C VAL A 74 4.46 7.09 -4.98
N CYS A 75 3.49 7.97 -4.68
CA CYS A 75 2.98 8.96 -5.62
C CYS A 75 4.09 9.87 -6.16
N GLU A 76 4.93 10.39 -5.26
CA GLU A 76 6.09 11.22 -5.64
C GLU A 76 7.08 10.45 -6.54
N ARG A 77 7.35 9.17 -6.24
CA ARG A 77 8.25 8.32 -7.03
C ARG A 77 7.68 7.88 -8.39
N SER A 78 6.35 7.85 -8.55
CA SER A 78 5.68 7.34 -9.76
C SER A 78 5.09 8.44 -10.65
N ALA A 79 5.31 9.72 -10.31
CA ALA A 79 4.69 10.88 -10.97
C ALA A 79 3.15 10.81 -11.03
N VAL A 80 2.53 10.07 -10.10
CA VAL A 80 1.08 9.95 -9.96
C VAL A 80 0.63 10.86 -8.83
N ARG A 81 -0.37 11.71 -9.07
CA ARG A 81 -0.93 12.55 -7.99
C ARG A 81 -1.74 11.68 -7.05
N TYR A 82 -1.59 11.90 -5.74
CA TYR A 82 -2.33 11.14 -4.72
C TYR A 82 -3.86 11.19 -4.92
N GLN A 83 -4.38 12.35 -5.32
CA GLN A 83 -5.80 12.59 -5.57
C GLN A 83 -6.34 11.73 -6.74
N ASP A 84 -5.49 11.42 -7.73
CA ASP A 84 -5.87 10.61 -8.89
C ASP A 84 -5.99 9.13 -8.55
N LEU A 85 -5.47 8.69 -7.40
CA LEU A 85 -5.61 7.32 -6.93
C LEU A 85 -7.07 6.97 -6.61
N GLY A 86 -7.90 7.96 -6.25
CA GLY A 86 -9.33 7.78 -5.94
C GLY A 86 -9.61 6.81 -4.79
N LEU A 87 -8.64 6.55 -3.91
CA LEU A 87 -8.77 5.53 -2.86
C LEU A 87 -9.93 5.85 -1.90
N PRO A 88 -10.65 4.83 -1.39
CA PRO A 88 -11.65 5.03 -0.34
C PRO A 88 -11.08 5.77 0.87
N GLN A 89 -11.89 6.65 1.44
CA GLN A 89 -11.45 7.57 2.49
C GLN A 89 -11.22 6.90 3.84
N GLU A 90 -11.78 5.73 4.11
CA GLU A 90 -11.58 4.99 5.36
C GLU A 90 -11.30 3.53 5.00
N ILE A 91 -10.04 3.20 4.75
CA ILE A 91 -9.62 1.83 4.52
C ILE A 91 -8.28 1.58 5.21
N THR A 92 -8.16 0.41 5.82
CA THR A 92 -6.95 -0.01 6.52
C THR A 92 -6.54 -1.37 5.99
N VAL A 93 -5.33 -1.46 5.43
CA VAL A 93 -4.73 -2.71 4.95
C VAL A 93 -3.60 -3.11 5.88
N TRP A 94 -3.72 -4.30 6.46
CA TRP A 94 -2.69 -4.92 7.30
C TRP A 94 -1.88 -5.88 6.43
N VAL A 95 -0.55 -5.76 6.50
CA VAL A 95 0.38 -6.59 5.73
C VAL A 95 1.32 -7.26 6.73
N ASP A 96 0.96 -8.46 7.15
CA ASP A 96 1.59 -9.17 8.25
C ASP A 96 2.16 -10.52 7.79
N PRO A 97 3.16 -11.08 8.48
CA PRO A 97 3.65 -12.42 8.16
C PRO A 97 2.52 -13.47 8.17
N GLY A 98 2.24 -14.05 7.01
CA GLY A 98 1.20 -15.06 6.83
C GLY A 98 -0.23 -14.54 6.70
N ASP A 99 -0.47 -13.22 6.76
CA ASP A 99 -1.81 -12.65 6.59
C ASP A 99 -1.80 -11.29 5.88
N VAL A 100 -2.77 -11.08 4.99
CA VAL A 100 -3.08 -9.77 4.43
C VAL A 100 -4.57 -9.55 4.56
N SER A 101 -4.95 -8.56 5.37
CA SER A 101 -6.34 -8.30 5.69
C SER A 101 -6.68 -6.82 5.49
N CYS A 102 -7.96 -6.55 5.23
CA CYS A 102 -8.46 -5.22 4.96
C CYS A 102 -9.71 -4.95 5.79
N ARG A 103 -9.84 -3.74 6.31
CA ARG A 103 -11.06 -3.22 6.94
C ARG A 103 -11.46 -1.93 6.24
N SER A 104 -12.71 -1.87 5.78
CA SER A 104 -13.37 -0.73 5.14
C SER A 104 -14.62 -0.34 5.90
#